data_AF-A0A8E2DRP5-F1
#
_entry.id   AF-A0A8E2DRP5-F1
#
_cell.length_a   1.000
_cell.length_b   1.000
_cell.length_c   1.000
_cell.angle_alpha   90.00
_cell.angle_beta   90.00
_cell.angle_gamma   90.00
#
_symmetry.space_group_name_H-M   'P 1'
#
loop_
_entity.id
_entity.type
_entity.pdbx_description
1 polymer ?
#
loop_
_entity_poly.entity_id
_entity_poly.type
_entity_poly.pdbx_seq_one_letter_code
_entity_poly.pdbx_strand_id
1 'polypeptide(L)'
;MGLLVVGTAPAPSNIFPLCVQRCTMPSKKQSPSHPYLSPQVLEKLSNYLGPRYLFSRIHSPDIEVYRSNLIQHNTSLEAEVILMPPSSVTGELREHYAAVHRFGRGHQKTNLHFAAHYGDIPFAHECINLGIKIDCKDKYGETPLLTACKMFEFHMSGPDLNLLPPRLLQDIGLDVPAGYDHGKTKSYVIREFVGVAELLIMQHADVNVVVEGQSPLLLACRVQHLPLVKLLLDYGADPRAHGSAHLSSFFRNSAARSRFVDLVNAHSRPASRPPRPCPCWSGQLLQDCHAAGEQLYPAYFLCRCGSSKTYGACCRKRIVISQVWDAEKDLIMTKVTTCGTAIHVQDPLLAPTLLALILHAQTYHRKEPVYSPAIEAAFKHHKAMIGQTLIEQSRADPAFVYSMQALPFVPLGFHRRFSRILCRSLAEDWNNAVDAYIAQGSDAGRHSQEISMHAKIGDNGGALYTRCEADGCTVCTNDNSLQWCSRCKTVLYCSARCQKAHWAEHRKVCKQRVATVSQKYIQLLPSQSAVKEELSRVTHESLRRIRDMGDIKQAFAGSCMDLGGVFLTMDFETGKELSQNPRM
;
A
#
# COMPACT_ATOMS: atom_id res chain seq x y z
N MET A 1 -31.11 -15.56 24.15
CA MET A 1 -30.42 -16.86 24.07
C MET A 1 -30.12 -17.16 22.61
N GLY A 2 -28.85 -17.44 22.29
CA GLY A 2 -28.40 -17.71 20.91
C GLY A 2 -26.95 -17.33 20.70
N LEU A 3 -26.04 -17.91 21.49
CA LEU A 3 -24.59 -17.87 21.27
C LEU A 3 -24.27 -18.65 19.99
N LEU A 4 -23.82 -17.96 18.93
CA LEU A 4 -23.10 -18.59 17.84
C LEU A 4 -21.61 -18.56 18.18
N VAL A 5 -21.13 -19.71 18.66
CA VAL A 5 -19.71 -20.04 18.82
C VAL A 5 -19.10 -20.06 17.41
N VAL A 6 -18.39 -18.99 17.05
CA VAL A 6 -17.51 -18.99 15.88
C VAL A 6 -16.26 -19.75 16.29
N GLY A 7 -16.15 -21.00 15.84
CA GLY A 7 -14.91 -21.77 15.97
C GLY A 7 -13.76 -20.98 15.35
N THR A 8 -12.76 -20.66 16.16
CA THR A 8 -11.51 -20.04 15.72
C THR A 8 -10.75 -21.04 14.85
N ALA A 9 -10.86 -20.91 13.52
CA ALA A 9 -9.88 -21.53 12.63
C ALA A 9 -8.49 -20.98 13.00
N PRO A 10 -7.45 -21.84 13.16
CA PRO A 10 -6.11 -21.36 13.45
C PRO A 10 -5.64 -20.45 12.31
N ALA A 11 -4.94 -19.37 12.66
CA ALA A 11 -4.34 -18.48 11.68
C ALA A 11 -3.51 -19.29 10.66
N PRO A 12 -3.62 -19.00 9.36
CA PRO A 12 -2.89 -19.73 8.32
C PRO A 12 -1.38 -19.60 8.54
N SER A 13 -0.71 -20.74 8.76
CA SER A 13 0.75 -20.85 8.89
C SER A 13 1.43 -20.74 7.53
N ASN A 14 2.59 -20.07 7.45
CA ASN A 14 3.40 -20.06 6.23
C ASN A 14 4.19 -21.38 6.15
N ILE A 15 3.69 -22.31 5.34
CA ILE A 15 4.34 -23.60 5.12
C ILE A 15 5.31 -23.43 3.95
N PHE A 16 6.60 -23.49 4.24
CA PHE A 16 7.65 -23.49 3.22
C PHE A 16 8.18 -24.92 3.06
N PRO A 17 8.08 -25.53 1.86
CA PRO A 17 8.80 -26.77 1.61
C PRO A 17 10.31 -26.50 1.67
N LEU A 18 11.10 -27.36 2.34
CA LEU A 18 12.58 -27.35 2.24
C LEU A 18 13.09 -27.79 0.87
N CYS A 19 12.20 -28.10 -0.08
CA CYS A 19 12.64 -28.38 -1.43
C CYS A 19 12.92 -27.06 -2.14
N VAL A 20 14.21 -26.78 -2.30
CA VAL A 20 14.75 -25.91 -3.33
C VAL A 20 14.08 -26.32 -4.66
N GLN A 21 12.97 -25.66 -4.99
CA GLN A 21 12.60 -25.58 -6.40
C GLN A 21 13.84 -25.00 -7.05
N ARG A 22 14.45 -25.78 -7.96
CA ARG A 22 15.61 -25.39 -8.77
C ARG A 22 15.50 -23.89 -9.00
N CYS A 23 16.28 -23.09 -8.27
CA CYS A 23 16.55 -21.75 -8.73
C CYS A 23 17.35 -22.02 -10.00
N THR A 24 16.65 -22.11 -11.13
CA THR A 24 17.29 -22.22 -12.43
C THR A 24 18.21 -21.04 -12.47
N MET A 25 19.52 -21.32 -12.53
CA MET A 25 20.59 -20.34 -12.59
C MET A 25 20.09 -19.11 -13.34
N PRO A 26 19.99 -17.94 -12.71
CA PRO A 26 19.67 -16.75 -13.46
C PRO A 26 20.72 -16.64 -14.57
N SER A 27 20.27 -16.62 -15.82
CA SER A 27 21.17 -16.49 -16.97
C SER A 27 22.13 -15.32 -16.74
N LYS A 28 23.39 -15.42 -17.21
CA LYS A 28 24.56 -14.55 -16.94
C LYS A 28 24.39 -13.01 -17.15
N LYS A 29 23.19 -12.45 -17.22
CA LYS A 29 22.87 -11.02 -17.41
C LYS A 29 21.64 -10.52 -16.63
N GLN A 30 21.32 -11.06 -15.45
CA GLN A 30 20.26 -10.46 -14.62
C GLN A 30 20.83 -9.37 -13.71
N SER A 31 20.30 -8.15 -13.85
CA SER A 31 20.57 -7.04 -12.94
C SER A 31 19.93 -7.30 -11.56
N PRO A 32 20.57 -6.90 -10.45
CA PRO A 32 19.97 -7.00 -9.13
C PRO A 32 18.63 -6.26 -9.10
N SER A 33 17.59 -6.92 -8.60
CA SER A 33 16.24 -6.35 -8.47
C SER A 33 15.66 -6.67 -7.11
N HIS A 34 14.79 -5.80 -6.59
CA HIS A 34 14.07 -6.02 -5.34
C HIS A 34 12.73 -5.30 -5.39
N PRO A 35 11.64 -5.91 -4.89
CA PRO A 35 10.31 -5.29 -4.90
C PRO A 35 10.20 -3.95 -4.15
N TYR A 36 11.00 -3.79 -3.10
CA TYR A 36 10.88 -2.70 -2.11
C TYR A 36 12.18 -1.94 -1.80
N LEU A 37 13.24 -2.11 -2.61
CA LEU A 37 14.49 -1.37 -2.41
C LEU A 37 14.75 -0.43 -3.58
N SER A 38 15.40 0.71 -3.29
CA SER A 38 15.81 1.66 -4.31
C SER A 38 17.01 1.13 -5.11
N PRO A 39 17.21 1.58 -6.37
CA PRO A 39 18.37 1.19 -7.16
C PRO A 39 19.72 1.44 -6.47
N GLN A 40 19.83 2.52 -5.68
CA GLN A 40 21.05 2.85 -4.94
C GLN A 40 21.35 1.84 -3.83
N VAL A 41 20.32 1.40 -3.10
CA VAL A 41 20.49 0.36 -2.06
C VAL A 41 20.81 -0.98 -2.72
N LEU A 42 20.17 -1.28 -3.85
CA LEU A 42 20.43 -2.49 -4.63
C LEU A 42 21.87 -2.56 -5.14
N GLU A 43 22.41 -1.45 -5.64
CA GLU A 43 23.79 -1.35 -6.09
C GLU A 43 24.77 -1.59 -4.93
N LYS A 44 24.53 -0.95 -3.77
CA LYS A 44 25.35 -1.16 -2.56
C LYS A 44 25.31 -2.61 -2.10
N LEU A 45 24.13 -3.23 -2.02
CA LEU A 45 23.97 -4.63 -1.63
C LEU A 45 24.63 -5.58 -2.64
N SER A 46 24.50 -5.31 -3.94
CA SER A 46 25.13 -6.11 -5.00
C SER A 46 26.66 -6.05 -4.91
N ASN A 47 27.23 -4.87 -4.63
CA ASN A 47 28.68 -4.72 -4.44
C ASN A 47 29.17 -5.40 -3.16
N TYR A 48 28.35 -5.38 -2.10
CA TYR A 48 28.67 -6.03 -0.85
C TYR A 48 28.61 -7.57 -0.97
N LEU A 49 27.49 -8.12 -1.43
CA LEU A 49 27.23 -9.57 -1.47
C LEU A 49 27.77 -10.27 -2.71
N GLY A 50 28.08 -9.53 -3.77
CA GLY A 50 28.40 -10.09 -5.07
C GLY A 50 27.22 -10.92 -5.62
N PRO A 51 27.48 -12.06 -6.30
CA PRO A 51 26.43 -12.84 -6.95
C PRO A 51 25.46 -13.50 -5.97
N ARG A 52 25.78 -13.62 -4.67
CA ARG A 52 24.90 -14.25 -3.67
C ARG A 52 23.60 -13.48 -3.44
N TYR A 53 23.60 -12.17 -3.70
CA TYR A 53 22.38 -11.37 -3.74
C TYR A 53 21.29 -11.98 -4.65
N LEU A 54 21.69 -12.52 -5.81
CA LEU A 54 20.77 -13.11 -6.79
C LEU A 54 20.14 -14.45 -6.32
N PHE A 55 20.68 -15.04 -5.26
CA PHE A 55 20.18 -16.28 -4.65
C PHE A 55 19.31 -16.00 -3.41
N SER A 56 19.02 -14.73 -3.12
CA SER A 56 18.07 -14.39 -2.06
C SER A 56 16.68 -14.98 -2.35
N ARG A 57 16.02 -15.45 -1.29
CA ARG A 57 14.65 -15.99 -1.35
C ARG A 57 13.63 -14.96 -1.82
N ILE A 58 13.94 -13.67 -1.85
CA ILE A 58 13.04 -12.67 -2.46
C ILE A 58 12.64 -13.04 -3.90
N HIS A 59 13.46 -13.83 -4.59
CA HIS A 59 13.23 -14.29 -5.97
C HIS A 59 12.54 -15.64 -6.06
N SER A 60 12.29 -16.31 -4.92
CA SER A 60 11.70 -17.64 -4.92
C SER A 60 10.16 -17.57 -4.99
N PRO A 61 9.50 -18.54 -5.64
CA PRO A 61 8.05 -18.54 -5.80
C PRO A 61 7.29 -18.57 -4.46
N ASP A 62 7.88 -19.18 -3.43
CA ASP A 62 7.29 -19.25 -2.10
C ASP A 62 7.18 -17.87 -1.43
N ILE A 63 8.16 -16.98 -1.62
CA ILE A 63 8.05 -15.60 -1.13
C ILE A 63 7.06 -14.79 -1.97
N GLU A 64 6.93 -15.05 -3.27
CA GLU A 64 5.88 -14.43 -4.09
C GLU A 64 4.47 -14.83 -3.61
N VAL A 65 4.27 -16.09 -3.25
CA VAL A 65 3.04 -16.58 -2.62
C VAL A 65 2.81 -15.90 -1.27
N TYR A 66 3.83 -15.81 -0.42
CA TYR A 66 3.74 -15.10 0.86
C TYR A 66 3.29 -13.64 0.67
N ARG A 67 3.91 -12.89 -0.25
CA ARG A 67 3.51 -11.51 -0.59
C ARG A 67 2.06 -11.44 -1.02
N SER A 68 1.65 -12.35 -1.91
CA SER A 68 0.29 -12.41 -2.44
C SER A 68 -0.74 -12.68 -1.35
N ASN A 69 -0.45 -13.64 -0.47
CA ASN A 69 -1.30 -13.99 0.67
C ASN A 69 -1.39 -12.85 1.69
N LEU A 70 -0.27 -12.18 1.97
CA LEU A 70 -0.23 -11.03 2.87
C LEU A 70 -1.12 -9.90 2.35
N ILE A 71 -1.08 -9.65 1.04
CA ILE A 71 -1.92 -8.65 0.38
C ILE A 71 -3.41 -9.04 0.43
N GLN A 72 -3.72 -10.32 0.24
CA GLN A 72 -5.09 -10.83 0.32
C GLN A 72 -5.60 -10.96 1.77
N HIS A 73 -4.80 -10.59 2.77
CA HIS A 73 -5.07 -10.78 4.19
C HIS A 73 -5.29 -12.25 4.59
N ASN A 74 -4.75 -13.17 3.78
CA ASN A 74 -4.76 -14.60 4.01
C ASN A 74 -3.61 -15.08 4.89
N THR A 75 -2.73 -14.19 5.36
CA THR A 75 -1.66 -14.54 6.31
C THR A 75 -1.25 -13.30 7.11
N SER A 76 -0.75 -13.51 8.32
CA SER A 76 -0.23 -12.46 9.20
C SER A 76 1.24 -12.15 8.88
N LEU A 77 1.68 -10.92 9.15
CA LEU A 77 3.12 -10.56 9.14
C LEU A 77 3.93 -11.41 10.11
N GLU A 78 3.32 -11.78 11.24
CA GLU A 78 3.90 -12.61 12.30
C GLU A 78 3.56 -14.09 12.12
N ALA A 79 3.02 -14.49 10.97
CA ALA A 79 2.69 -15.89 10.73
C ALA A 79 3.92 -16.78 10.88
N GLU A 80 3.74 -17.87 11.61
CA GLU A 80 4.77 -18.86 11.85
C GLU A 80 5.28 -19.46 10.53
N VAL A 81 6.60 -19.51 10.41
CA VAL A 81 7.35 -20.18 9.36
C VAL A 81 7.56 -21.62 9.78
N ILE A 82 7.02 -22.54 9.00
CA ILE A 82 7.21 -23.98 9.21
C ILE A 82 8.05 -24.52 8.05
N LEU A 83 9.21 -25.09 8.37
CA LEU A 83 10.05 -25.81 7.40
C LEU A 83 9.74 -27.29 7.45
N MET A 84 9.22 -27.82 6.33
CA MET A 84 9.01 -29.25 6.18
C MET A 84 10.15 -29.86 5.37
N PRO A 85 10.88 -30.87 5.89
CA PRO A 85 11.95 -31.52 5.14
C PRO A 85 11.40 -32.17 3.86
N PRO A 86 12.21 -32.29 2.80
CA PRO A 86 11.79 -32.92 1.56
C PRO A 86 11.19 -34.32 1.81
N SER A 87 10.21 -34.71 0.99
CA SER A 87 9.57 -36.03 1.10
C SER A 87 10.56 -37.19 0.97
N SER A 88 11.71 -36.96 0.34
CA SER A 88 12.81 -37.90 0.13
C SER A 88 13.69 -38.16 1.36
N VAL A 89 13.55 -37.42 2.45
CA VAL A 89 14.33 -37.59 3.68
C VAL A 89 13.65 -38.61 4.60
N THR A 90 14.41 -39.60 5.13
CA THR A 90 13.91 -40.66 6.02
C THR A 90 13.36 -40.10 7.33
N GLY A 91 12.54 -40.88 8.06
CA GLY A 91 11.88 -40.45 9.30
C GLY A 91 12.85 -39.95 10.39
N GLU A 92 13.95 -40.68 10.64
CA GLU A 92 14.97 -40.31 11.62
C GLU A 92 15.70 -39.01 11.26
N LEU A 93 16.08 -38.85 9.98
CA LEU A 93 16.69 -37.62 9.50
C LEU A 93 15.69 -36.46 9.58
N ARG A 94 14.40 -36.69 9.30
CA ARG A 94 13.34 -35.67 9.40
C ARG A 94 13.18 -35.13 10.83
N GLU A 95 13.26 -35.98 11.85
CA GLU A 95 13.27 -35.56 13.26
C GLU A 95 14.55 -34.79 13.62
N HIS A 96 15.70 -35.24 13.11
CA HIS A 96 16.97 -34.54 13.27
C HIS A 96 16.93 -33.13 12.61
N TYR A 97 16.40 -33.03 11.38
CA TYR A 97 16.20 -31.75 10.68
C TYR A 97 15.29 -30.80 11.46
N ALA A 98 14.17 -31.29 11.98
CA ALA A 98 13.26 -30.49 12.79
C ALA A 98 13.92 -30.01 14.10
N ALA A 99 14.75 -30.85 14.73
CA ALA A 99 15.49 -30.53 15.94
C ALA A 99 16.61 -29.50 15.71
N VAL A 100 17.31 -29.59 14.57
CA VAL A 100 18.47 -28.72 14.25
C VAL A 100 18.03 -27.31 13.83
N HIS A 101 17.05 -27.19 12.94
CA HIS A 101 16.64 -25.87 12.43
C HIS A 101 15.64 -25.15 13.33
N ARG A 102 14.88 -25.89 14.16
CA ARG A 102 13.84 -25.34 15.04
C ARG A 102 12.82 -24.42 14.32
N PHE A 103 12.42 -24.75 13.09
CA PHE A 103 11.26 -24.15 12.38
C PHE A 103 10.09 -25.14 12.29
N GLY A 104 9.80 -25.82 13.40
CA GLY A 104 8.66 -26.74 13.50
C GLY A 104 7.36 -26.03 13.88
N ARG A 105 6.23 -26.72 13.75
CA ARG A 105 4.93 -26.20 14.20
C ARG A 105 4.97 -25.85 15.70
N GLY A 106 4.47 -24.68 16.05
CA GLY A 106 4.40 -24.16 17.42
C GLY A 106 5.68 -23.48 17.92
N HIS A 107 6.75 -23.42 17.12
CA HIS A 107 7.98 -22.70 17.41
C HIS A 107 7.85 -21.18 17.33
N GLN A 108 6.83 -20.66 16.64
CA GLN A 108 6.54 -19.23 16.51
C GLN A 108 7.66 -18.41 15.84
N LYS A 109 8.51 -19.04 15.02
CA LYS A 109 9.52 -18.32 14.23
C LYS A 109 8.85 -17.58 13.07
N THR A 110 9.14 -16.29 12.93
CA THR A 110 8.61 -15.43 11.86
C THR A 110 9.53 -15.43 10.62
N ASN A 111 9.10 -14.79 9.52
CA ASN A 111 9.97 -14.61 8.34
C ASN A 111 11.25 -13.83 8.64
N LEU A 112 11.25 -12.97 9.66
CA LEU A 112 12.47 -12.26 10.08
C LEU A 112 13.46 -13.19 10.82
N HIS A 113 12.96 -14.16 11.60
CA HIS A 113 13.81 -15.24 12.13
C HIS A 113 14.37 -16.10 11.01
N PHE A 114 13.57 -16.39 9.98
CA PHE A 114 14.01 -17.14 8.82
C PHE A 114 15.14 -16.40 8.08
N ALA A 115 14.95 -15.11 7.77
CA ALA A 115 16.00 -14.29 7.14
C ALA A 115 17.29 -14.26 7.98
N ALA A 116 17.18 -14.13 9.31
CA ALA A 116 18.31 -14.19 10.23
C ALA A 116 19.00 -15.56 10.27
N HIS A 117 18.23 -16.66 10.22
CA HIS A 117 18.75 -18.02 10.23
C HIS A 117 19.58 -18.37 8.98
N TYR A 118 19.24 -17.76 7.84
CA TYR A 118 19.91 -18.02 6.56
C TYR A 118 20.84 -16.89 6.08
N GLY A 119 20.94 -15.78 6.83
CA GLY A 119 21.77 -14.64 6.43
C GLY A 119 21.24 -13.87 5.22
N ASP A 120 19.94 -13.98 4.92
CA ASP A 120 19.32 -13.37 3.74
C ASP A 120 19.05 -11.87 3.96
N ILE A 121 20.08 -11.02 3.72
CA ILE A 121 20.00 -9.57 3.91
C ILE A 121 18.86 -8.94 3.08
N PRO A 122 18.70 -9.23 1.77
CA PRO A 122 17.60 -8.65 1.00
C PRO A 122 16.23 -9.05 1.55
N PHE A 123 16.04 -10.31 1.94
CA PHE A 123 14.77 -10.72 2.54
C PHE A 123 14.52 -10.11 3.91
N ALA A 124 15.57 -9.88 4.72
CA ALA A 124 15.47 -9.14 5.97
C ALA A 124 15.01 -7.69 5.75
N HIS A 125 15.56 -7.00 4.73
CA HIS A 125 15.09 -5.66 4.34
C HIS A 125 13.60 -5.64 3.98
N GLU A 126 13.14 -6.63 3.22
CA GLU A 126 11.74 -6.78 2.87
C GLU A 126 10.86 -7.03 4.09
N CYS A 127 11.23 -7.98 4.96
CA CYS A 127 10.50 -8.29 6.19
C CYS A 127 10.27 -7.06 7.06
N ILE A 128 11.33 -6.26 7.27
CA ILE A 128 11.28 -5.03 8.05
C ILE A 128 10.39 -3.98 7.36
N ASN A 129 10.48 -3.84 6.04
CA ASN A 129 9.66 -2.90 5.27
C ASN A 129 8.16 -3.27 5.22
N LEU A 130 7.86 -4.57 5.27
CA LEU A 130 6.49 -5.08 5.36
C LEU A 130 5.87 -4.86 6.75
N GLY A 131 6.67 -4.45 7.74
CA GLY A 131 6.20 -4.18 9.09
C GLY A 131 6.26 -5.39 10.02
N ILE A 132 7.15 -6.35 9.78
CA ILE A 132 7.41 -7.40 10.78
C ILE A 132 8.14 -6.76 11.97
N LYS A 133 7.66 -7.00 13.19
CA LYS A 133 8.26 -6.50 14.43
C LYS A 133 9.73 -6.96 14.55
N ILE A 134 10.63 -6.02 14.83
CA ILE A 134 12.08 -6.27 14.91
C ILE A 134 12.43 -7.28 16.01
N ASP A 135 11.89 -7.05 17.21
CA ASP A 135 12.10 -7.91 18.38
C ASP A 135 10.95 -8.92 18.57
N CYS A 136 10.42 -9.46 17.47
CA CYS A 136 9.50 -10.59 17.59
C CYS A 136 10.22 -11.76 18.27
N LYS A 137 9.54 -12.43 19.20
CA LYS A 137 10.12 -13.55 19.95
C LYS A 137 9.49 -14.84 19.47
N ASP A 138 10.33 -15.85 19.26
CA ASP A 138 9.86 -17.21 19.07
C ASP A 138 9.38 -17.82 20.40
N LYS A 139 8.95 -19.09 20.40
CA LYS A 139 8.46 -19.76 21.62
C LYS A 139 9.50 -19.88 22.74
N TYR A 140 10.78 -19.78 22.39
CA TYR A 140 11.91 -19.88 23.33
C TYR A 140 12.37 -18.48 23.79
N GLY A 141 11.75 -17.42 23.29
CA GLY A 141 12.15 -16.04 23.56
C GLY A 141 13.30 -15.56 22.68
N GLU A 142 13.76 -16.34 21.71
CA GLU A 142 14.81 -15.92 20.78
C GLU A 142 14.28 -14.80 19.88
N THR A 143 15.10 -13.78 19.67
CA THR A 143 14.85 -12.73 18.68
C THR A 143 15.59 -13.02 17.37
N PRO A 144 15.22 -12.37 16.24
CA PRO A 144 15.97 -12.46 15.01
C PRO A 144 17.43 -12.06 15.17
N LEU A 145 17.73 -11.05 15.99
CA LEU A 145 19.13 -10.62 16.25
C LEU A 145 19.93 -11.73 16.93
N LEU A 146 19.36 -12.37 17.95
CA LEU A 146 20.02 -13.48 18.63
C LEU A 146 20.21 -14.68 17.69
N THR A 147 19.21 -14.95 16.82
CA THR A 147 19.30 -15.99 15.79
C THR A 147 20.46 -15.74 14.83
N ALA A 148 20.59 -14.52 14.29
CA ALA A 148 21.69 -14.14 13.40
C ALA A 148 23.06 -14.28 14.08
N CYS A 149 23.18 -13.88 15.35
CA CYS A 149 24.43 -14.03 16.11
C CYS A 149 24.80 -15.49 16.38
N LYS A 150 23.81 -16.36 16.68
CA LYS A 150 24.03 -17.80 16.86
C LYS A 150 24.49 -18.46 15.57
N MET A 151 23.89 -18.10 14.44
CA MET A 151 24.31 -18.63 13.13
C MET A 151 25.69 -18.12 12.73
N PHE A 152 26.00 -16.85 13.01
CA PHE A 152 27.34 -16.31 12.83
C PHE A 152 28.38 -17.11 13.64
N GLU A 153 28.11 -17.38 14.93
CA GLU A 153 28.97 -18.22 15.76
C GLU A 153 29.14 -19.64 15.22
N PHE A 154 28.03 -20.26 14.84
CA PHE A 154 28.00 -21.61 14.27
C PHE A 154 28.86 -21.70 13.00
N HIS A 155 28.74 -20.75 12.08
CA HIS A 155 29.51 -20.75 10.84
C HIS A 155 30.96 -20.32 11.00
N MET A 156 31.27 -19.52 12.03
CA MET A 156 32.66 -19.21 12.39
C MET A 156 33.38 -20.41 12.98
N SER A 157 32.72 -21.10 13.92
CA SER A 157 33.31 -22.18 14.74
C SER A 157 33.12 -23.58 14.15
N GLY A 158 32.20 -23.72 13.19
CA GLY A 158 31.87 -24.98 12.53
C GLY A 158 32.94 -25.46 11.54
N PRO A 159 32.76 -26.69 11.02
CA PRO A 159 33.68 -27.30 10.06
C PRO A 159 33.87 -26.39 8.85
N ASP A 160 35.02 -26.51 8.19
CA ASP A 160 35.25 -25.77 6.96
C ASP A 160 34.16 -26.14 5.94
N LEU A 161 33.37 -25.15 5.51
CA LEU A 161 32.28 -25.33 4.54
C LEU A 161 32.82 -25.97 3.24
N ASN A 162 34.12 -25.83 2.98
CA ASN A 162 34.86 -26.46 1.88
C ASN A 162 34.84 -27.98 1.92
N LEU A 163 34.57 -28.59 3.07
CA LEU A 163 34.52 -30.04 3.28
C LEU A 163 33.09 -30.60 3.15
N LEU A 164 32.07 -29.76 3.01
CA LEU A 164 30.68 -30.20 2.91
C LEU A 164 30.28 -30.40 1.44
N PRO A 165 29.58 -31.50 1.10
CA PRO A 165 29.12 -31.73 -0.27
C PRO A 165 28.07 -30.68 -0.66
N PRO A 166 27.97 -30.29 -1.96
CA PRO A 166 27.01 -29.27 -2.42
C PRO A 166 25.55 -29.52 -2.01
N ARG A 167 25.13 -30.79 -1.91
CA ARG A 167 23.79 -31.15 -1.43
C ARG A 167 23.57 -30.79 0.04
N LEU A 168 24.57 -30.99 0.89
CA LEU A 168 24.47 -30.65 2.30
C LEU A 168 24.52 -29.12 2.51
N LEU A 169 25.32 -28.40 1.71
CA LEU A 169 25.31 -26.93 1.68
C LEU A 169 23.92 -26.40 1.30
N GLN A 170 23.28 -27.03 0.31
CA GLN A 170 21.92 -26.71 -0.10
C GLN A 170 20.88 -27.04 0.98
N ASP A 171 21.01 -28.20 1.65
CA ASP A 171 20.10 -28.62 2.73
C ASP A 171 20.18 -27.69 3.96
N ILE A 172 21.35 -27.11 4.25
CA ILE A 172 21.51 -26.06 5.28
C ILE A 172 21.16 -24.66 4.74
N GLY A 173 20.64 -24.55 3.52
CA GLY A 173 20.17 -23.33 2.86
C GLY A 173 21.26 -22.37 2.39
N LEU A 174 22.48 -22.87 2.16
CA LEU A 174 23.58 -22.14 1.56
C LEU A 174 23.71 -22.50 0.07
N ASP A 175 23.00 -21.76 -0.79
CA ASP A 175 23.17 -21.86 -2.24
C ASP A 175 24.47 -21.15 -2.68
N VAL A 176 25.45 -21.94 -3.12
CA VAL A 176 26.75 -21.43 -3.61
C VAL A 176 26.81 -21.62 -5.14
N PRO A 177 27.17 -20.58 -5.92
CA PRO A 177 27.29 -20.71 -7.38
C PRO A 177 28.30 -21.79 -7.80
N ALA A 178 28.00 -22.54 -8.86
CA ALA A 178 28.94 -23.49 -9.44
C ALA A 178 30.22 -22.79 -9.93
N GLY A 179 31.39 -23.30 -9.53
CA GLY A 179 32.70 -22.73 -9.88
C GLY A 179 33.23 -21.65 -8.92
N TYR A 180 32.61 -21.50 -7.75
CA TYR A 180 33.10 -20.59 -6.72
C TYR A 180 34.36 -21.15 -6.02
N ASP A 181 35.32 -20.26 -5.76
CA ASP A 181 36.46 -20.56 -4.89
C ASP A 181 35.96 -20.77 -3.46
N HIS A 182 36.10 -21.99 -2.96
CA HIS A 182 35.49 -22.45 -1.71
C HIS A 182 36.02 -21.62 -0.52
N GLY A 183 37.30 -21.19 -0.53
CA GLY A 183 37.86 -20.30 0.50
C GLY A 183 37.19 -18.93 0.58
N LYS A 184 36.62 -18.45 -0.54
CA LYS A 184 35.84 -17.20 -0.56
C LYS A 184 34.42 -17.41 -0.04
N THR A 185 33.82 -18.60 -0.23
CA THR A 185 32.46 -18.93 0.19
C THR A 185 32.23 -18.70 1.69
N LYS A 186 33.10 -19.23 2.55
CA LYS A 186 32.97 -19.04 4.01
C LYS A 186 32.99 -17.56 4.41
N SER A 187 33.83 -16.75 3.75
CA SER A 187 33.89 -15.30 3.98
C SER A 187 32.57 -14.61 3.63
N TYR A 188 31.93 -14.94 2.50
CA TYR A 188 30.63 -14.36 2.14
C TYR A 188 29.51 -14.79 3.08
N VAL A 189 29.48 -16.07 3.47
CA VAL A 189 28.50 -16.60 4.42
C VAL A 189 28.59 -15.87 5.75
N ILE A 190 29.80 -15.71 6.29
CA ILE A 190 30.03 -14.92 7.52
C ILE A 190 29.52 -13.48 7.36
N ARG A 191 29.84 -12.83 6.24
CA ARG A 191 29.43 -11.44 5.97
C ARG A 191 27.92 -11.24 5.88
N GLU A 192 27.19 -12.26 5.46
CA GLU A 192 25.73 -12.26 5.39
C GLU A 192 25.09 -12.29 6.78
N PHE A 193 25.52 -13.21 7.64
CA PHE A 193 25.02 -13.26 9.03
C PHE A 193 25.35 -11.99 9.81
N VAL A 194 26.60 -11.50 9.66
CA VAL A 194 26.99 -10.21 10.24
C VAL A 194 26.15 -9.08 9.65
N GLY A 195 25.93 -9.06 8.34
CA GLY A 195 25.12 -8.02 7.68
C GLY A 195 23.65 -8.01 8.12
N VAL A 196 23.03 -9.18 8.37
CA VAL A 196 21.68 -9.24 8.96
C VAL A 196 21.71 -8.74 10.41
N ALA A 197 22.72 -9.11 11.21
CA ALA A 197 22.85 -8.60 12.57
C ALA A 197 23.04 -7.07 12.59
N GLU A 198 23.90 -6.52 11.73
CA GLU A 198 24.10 -5.09 11.55
C GLU A 198 22.80 -4.37 11.18
N LEU A 199 22.05 -4.92 10.21
CA LEU A 199 20.76 -4.38 9.78
C LEU A 199 19.76 -4.31 10.95
N LEU A 200 19.65 -5.38 11.74
CA LEU A 200 18.75 -5.44 12.90
C LEU A 200 19.18 -4.47 14.00
N ILE A 201 20.47 -4.37 14.30
CA ILE A 201 21.01 -3.42 15.29
C ILE A 201 20.76 -1.98 14.85
N MET A 202 21.01 -1.65 13.58
CA MET A 202 20.72 -0.32 13.01
C MET A 202 19.22 0.02 13.07
N GLN A 203 18.35 -1.00 12.98
CA GLN A 203 16.92 -0.88 13.20
C GLN A 203 16.50 -0.95 14.68
N HIS A 204 17.44 -0.73 15.60
CA HIS A 204 17.22 -0.59 17.04
C HIS A 204 16.71 -1.86 17.74
N ALA A 205 16.98 -3.05 17.18
CA ALA A 205 16.74 -4.32 17.88
C ALA A 205 17.31 -4.31 19.31
N ASP A 206 16.66 -5.04 20.21
CA ASP A 206 17.15 -5.20 21.57
C ASP A 206 18.45 -6.02 21.60
N VAL A 207 19.55 -5.31 21.83
CA VAL A 207 20.92 -5.87 21.89
C VAL A 207 21.22 -6.60 23.21
N ASN A 208 20.36 -6.46 24.23
CA ASN A 208 20.56 -7.03 25.57
C ASN A 208 19.72 -8.27 25.84
N VAL A 209 19.08 -8.84 24.81
CA VAL A 209 18.33 -10.10 24.93
C VAL A 209 19.23 -11.21 25.45
N VAL A 210 18.73 -11.95 26.44
CA VAL A 210 19.39 -13.14 27.00
C VAL A 210 18.44 -14.33 26.93
N VAL A 211 18.85 -15.39 26.22
CA VAL A 211 18.12 -16.67 26.13
C VAL A 211 19.11 -17.79 26.36
N GLU A 212 18.81 -18.68 27.32
CA GLU A 212 19.70 -19.80 27.70
C GLU A 212 21.13 -19.32 28.04
N GLY A 213 21.26 -18.16 28.69
CA GLY A 213 22.53 -17.53 29.03
C GLY A 213 23.29 -16.90 27.85
N GLN A 214 22.77 -16.99 26.63
CA GLN A 214 23.37 -16.41 25.43
C GLN A 214 22.83 -14.99 25.19
N SER A 215 23.72 -14.04 24.88
CA SER A 215 23.38 -12.70 24.40
C SER A 215 24.12 -12.38 23.10
N PRO A 216 23.64 -11.41 22.30
CA PRO A 216 24.37 -10.95 21.11
C PRO A 216 25.82 -10.57 21.42
N LEU A 217 26.07 -9.86 22.52
CA LEU A 217 27.41 -9.43 22.93
C LEU A 217 28.32 -10.62 23.30
N LEU A 218 27.79 -11.60 24.06
CA LEU A 218 28.54 -12.80 24.42
C LEU A 218 28.96 -13.59 23.18
N LEU A 219 28.02 -13.81 22.24
CA LEU A 219 28.26 -14.54 20.99
C LEU A 219 29.33 -13.85 20.14
N ALA A 220 29.25 -12.52 19.99
CA ALA A 220 30.24 -11.73 19.26
C ALA A 220 31.65 -11.79 19.90
N CYS A 221 31.74 -11.82 21.24
CA CYS A 221 33.01 -11.98 21.95
C CYS A 221 33.62 -13.38 21.74
N ARG A 222 32.80 -14.44 21.76
CA ARG A 222 33.27 -15.82 21.60
C ARG A 222 33.92 -16.07 20.24
N VAL A 223 33.39 -15.46 19.18
CA VAL A 223 34.01 -15.46 17.84
C VAL A 223 35.09 -14.40 17.66
N GLN A 224 35.37 -13.60 18.69
CA GLN A 224 36.38 -12.53 18.70
C GLN A 224 36.17 -11.46 17.61
N HIS A 225 34.92 -11.20 17.21
CA HIS A 225 34.59 -10.24 16.16
C HIS A 225 34.44 -8.82 16.71
N LEU A 226 35.57 -8.16 16.94
CA LEU A 226 35.64 -6.79 17.50
C LEU A 226 34.73 -5.76 16.79
N PRO A 227 34.55 -5.75 15.46
CA PRO A 227 33.65 -4.80 14.81
C PRO A 227 32.19 -4.96 15.26
N LEU A 228 31.70 -6.19 15.39
CA LEU A 228 30.33 -6.45 15.86
C LEU A 228 30.20 -6.15 17.35
N VAL A 229 31.23 -6.44 18.14
CA VAL A 229 31.28 -6.06 19.57
C VAL A 229 31.19 -4.54 19.72
N LYS A 230 31.98 -3.78 18.95
CA LYS A 230 31.91 -2.31 18.94
C LYS A 230 30.50 -1.85 18.58
N LEU A 231 29.90 -2.38 17.50
CA LEU A 231 28.56 -2.00 17.08
C LEU A 231 27.50 -2.26 18.15
N LEU A 232 27.55 -3.42 18.81
CA LEU A 232 26.63 -3.75 19.90
C LEU A 232 26.77 -2.77 21.08
N LEU A 233 28.01 -2.41 21.45
CA LEU A 233 28.28 -1.42 22.50
C LEU A 233 27.83 -0.01 22.11
N ASP A 234 28.09 0.41 20.85
CA ASP A 234 27.63 1.70 20.31
C ASP A 234 26.09 1.82 20.40
N TYR A 235 25.37 0.69 20.33
CA TYR A 235 23.90 0.60 20.43
C TYR A 235 23.38 0.21 21.82
N GLY A 236 24.24 0.25 22.85
CA GLY A 236 23.84 0.13 24.25
C GLY A 236 23.82 -1.29 24.81
N ALA A 237 24.60 -2.21 24.26
CA ALA A 237 24.82 -3.51 24.89
C ALA A 237 25.53 -3.35 26.25
N ASP A 238 25.07 -4.05 27.29
CA ASP A 238 25.65 -3.98 28.64
C ASP A 238 26.74 -5.07 28.82
N PRO A 239 28.03 -4.70 28.87
CA PRO A 239 29.12 -5.66 29.07
C PRO A 239 29.14 -6.27 30.49
N ARG A 240 28.35 -5.75 31.44
CA ARG A 240 28.30 -6.25 32.82
C ARG A 240 27.38 -7.45 32.97
N ALA A 241 26.43 -7.65 32.04
CA ALA A 241 25.44 -8.73 32.11
C ALA A 241 26.07 -10.14 32.21
N HIS A 242 27.23 -10.33 31.58
CA HIS A 242 28.00 -11.58 31.61
C HIS A 242 29.32 -11.49 32.40
N GLY A 243 29.62 -10.32 32.98
CA GLY A 243 30.91 -9.99 33.58
C GLY A 243 31.99 -9.64 32.56
N SER A 244 32.52 -8.42 32.61
CA SER A 244 33.51 -7.91 31.64
C SER A 244 34.80 -8.75 31.58
N ALA A 245 35.25 -9.29 32.71
CA ALA A 245 36.41 -10.18 32.77
C ALA A 245 36.14 -11.51 32.03
N HIS A 246 34.94 -12.06 32.14
CA HIS A 246 34.53 -13.26 31.40
C HIS A 246 34.48 -12.96 29.89
N LEU A 247 33.89 -11.84 29.47
CA LEU A 247 33.87 -11.44 28.07
C LEU A 247 35.29 -11.21 27.50
N SER A 248 36.16 -10.57 28.27
CA SER A 248 37.56 -10.31 27.92
C SER A 248 38.37 -11.61 27.74
N SER A 249 37.99 -12.68 28.44
CA SER A 249 38.68 -13.97 28.37
C SER A 249 38.57 -14.67 27.01
N PHE A 250 37.55 -14.37 26.20
CA PHE A 250 37.38 -14.96 24.87
C PHE A 250 38.42 -14.46 23.84
N PHE A 251 39.02 -13.29 24.07
CA PHE A 251 40.05 -12.74 23.19
C PHE A 251 41.40 -13.39 23.49
N ARG A 252 41.91 -14.21 22.57
CA ARG A 252 43.17 -14.95 22.76
C ARG A 252 44.40 -14.04 22.69
N ASN A 253 44.40 -13.11 21.75
CA ASN A 253 45.47 -12.14 21.53
C ASN A 253 45.40 -11.00 22.56
N SER A 254 46.52 -10.68 23.20
CA SER A 254 46.67 -9.54 24.13
C SER A 254 46.22 -8.21 23.51
N ALA A 255 46.56 -7.96 22.24
CA ALA A 255 46.15 -6.74 21.54
C ALA A 255 44.63 -6.65 21.33
N ALA A 256 43.97 -7.78 21.00
CA ALA A 256 42.51 -7.82 20.86
C ALA A 256 41.80 -7.66 22.21
N ARG A 257 42.38 -8.24 23.26
CA ARG A 257 41.89 -8.09 24.64
C ARG A 257 41.99 -6.63 25.12
N SER A 258 43.11 -5.96 24.86
CA SER A 258 43.27 -4.53 25.14
C SER A 258 42.22 -3.71 24.41
N ARG A 259 42.04 -3.93 23.10
CA ARG A 259 41.03 -3.22 22.30
C ARG A 259 39.60 -3.44 22.83
N PHE A 260 39.28 -4.66 23.27
CA PHE A 260 37.98 -4.93 23.90
C PHE A 260 37.80 -4.14 25.20
N VAL A 261 38.80 -4.14 26.07
CA VAL A 261 38.79 -3.37 27.33
C VAL A 261 38.64 -1.88 27.04
N ASP A 262 39.36 -1.35 26.05
CA ASP A 262 39.26 0.05 25.62
C ASP A 262 37.84 0.37 25.12
N LEU A 263 37.23 -0.52 24.34
CA LEU A 263 35.84 -0.38 23.88
C LEU A 263 34.84 -0.37 25.05
N VAL A 264 34.98 -1.29 26.01
CA VAL A 264 34.11 -1.34 27.19
C VAL A 264 34.27 -0.06 28.02
N ASN A 265 35.51 0.40 28.23
CA ASN A 265 35.79 1.64 28.96
C ASN A 265 35.19 2.87 28.25
N ALA A 266 35.27 2.93 26.91
CA ALA A 266 34.66 4.00 26.13
C ALA A 266 33.13 4.04 26.26
N HIS A 267 32.50 2.88 26.54
CA HIS A 267 31.05 2.73 26.70
C HIS A 267 30.61 2.60 28.17
N SER A 268 31.44 3.03 29.12
CA SER A 268 31.13 2.98 30.57
C SER A 268 29.91 3.83 30.97
N ARG A 269 29.55 4.81 30.14
CA ARG A 269 28.36 5.65 30.32
C ARG A 269 27.34 5.28 29.24
N PRO A 270 26.04 5.17 29.55
CA PRO A 270 25.01 4.90 28.55
C PRO A 270 25.00 6.04 27.51
N ALA A 271 25.50 5.76 26.31
CA ALA A 271 25.35 6.66 25.17
C ALA A 271 23.95 6.47 24.58
N SER A 272 23.36 7.55 24.05
CA SER A 272 22.15 7.44 23.23
C SER A 272 22.48 6.64 21.97
N ARG A 273 21.63 5.67 21.63
CA ARG A 273 21.78 4.90 20.38
C ARG A 273 21.90 5.84 19.18
N PRO A 274 22.72 5.51 18.17
CA PRO A 274 22.77 6.27 16.92
C PRO A 274 21.37 6.40 16.28
N PRO A 275 21.06 7.50 15.58
CA PRO A 275 19.76 7.69 14.94
C PRO A 275 19.36 6.53 14.03
N ARG A 276 18.11 6.10 14.11
CA ARG A 276 17.59 4.97 13.34
C ARG A 276 17.40 5.36 11.87
N PRO A 277 17.98 4.63 10.90
CA PRO A 277 17.63 4.77 9.49
C PRO A 277 16.17 4.35 9.25
N CYS A 278 15.47 5.04 8.35
CA CYS A 278 14.06 4.74 8.13
C CYS A 278 13.86 3.34 7.48
N PRO A 279 12.97 2.49 8.00
CA PRO A 279 12.61 1.16 7.43
C PRO A 279 12.08 1.19 5.98
N CYS A 280 11.75 2.37 5.45
CA CYS A 280 11.37 2.54 4.05
C CYS A 280 12.57 2.51 3.08
N TRP A 281 13.79 2.53 3.61
CA TRP A 281 15.04 2.49 2.85
C TRP A 281 15.21 3.67 1.88
N SER A 282 14.59 4.82 2.18
CA SER A 282 14.75 6.08 1.44
C SER A 282 16.15 6.70 1.56
N GLY A 283 16.94 6.25 2.53
CA GLY A 283 18.22 6.87 2.90
C GLY A 283 18.10 7.97 3.95
N GLN A 284 16.89 8.35 4.36
CA GLN A 284 16.65 9.29 5.45
C GLN A 284 16.61 8.59 6.81
N LEU A 285 16.82 9.36 7.88
CA LEU A 285 16.57 8.90 9.24
C LEU A 285 15.07 8.78 9.51
N LEU A 286 14.69 7.91 10.45
CA LEU A 286 13.29 7.66 10.80
C LEU A 286 12.58 8.94 11.24
N GLN A 287 13.24 9.73 12.09
CA GLN A 287 12.73 11.01 12.62
C GLN A 287 12.44 12.04 11.52
N ASP A 288 13.18 11.99 10.41
CA ASP A 288 13.05 12.93 9.28
C ASP A 288 12.17 12.35 8.15
N CYS A 289 11.52 11.21 8.39
CA CYS A 289 10.78 10.46 7.38
C CYS A 289 9.42 9.98 7.93
N HIS A 290 9.29 8.68 8.25
CA HIS A 290 8.00 8.11 8.66
C HIS A 290 7.58 8.47 10.10
N ALA A 291 8.52 8.92 10.96
CA ALA A 291 8.17 9.47 12.27
C ALA A 291 7.86 10.97 12.23
N ALA A 292 8.28 11.69 11.18
CA ALA A 292 7.85 13.07 10.93
C ALA A 292 6.39 13.16 10.45
N GLY A 293 5.91 12.11 9.77
CA GLY A 293 4.55 12.05 9.26
C GLY A 293 4.31 10.88 8.32
N GLU A 294 3.05 10.74 7.93
CA GLU A 294 2.60 9.74 6.97
C GLU A 294 3.19 10.01 5.56
N GLN A 295 3.83 8.99 4.98
CA GLN A 295 4.49 9.08 3.68
C GLN A 295 3.70 8.31 2.62
N LEU A 296 3.86 8.69 1.35
CA LEU A 296 3.22 7.96 0.26
C LEU A 296 3.95 6.67 -0.05
N TYR A 297 3.18 5.61 -0.31
CA TYR A 297 3.74 4.34 -0.75
C TYR A 297 4.42 4.53 -2.11
N PRO A 298 5.71 4.16 -2.25
CA PRO A 298 6.47 4.42 -3.47
C PRO A 298 5.83 3.81 -4.72
N ALA A 299 5.75 4.59 -5.80
CA ALA A 299 5.10 4.17 -7.05
C ALA A 299 5.81 2.98 -7.74
N TYR A 300 7.10 2.80 -7.48
CA TYR A 300 7.90 1.70 -8.03
C TYR A 300 7.83 0.42 -7.19
N PHE A 301 7.24 0.46 -5.99
CA PHE A 301 7.01 -0.75 -5.19
C PHE A 301 5.89 -1.61 -5.79
N LEU A 302 5.86 -2.90 -5.45
CA LEU A 302 4.77 -3.78 -5.86
C LEU A 302 3.42 -3.27 -5.35
N CYS A 303 2.39 -3.35 -6.20
CA CYS A 303 1.05 -2.92 -5.84
C CYS A 303 0.42 -3.85 -4.81
N ARG A 304 -0.14 -3.28 -3.73
CA ARG A 304 -0.84 -4.03 -2.67
C ARG A 304 -2.26 -4.47 -3.05
N CYS A 305 -2.59 -4.56 -4.35
CA CYS A 305 -3.87 -5.13 -4.81
C CYS A 305 -3.75 -6.60 -5.22
N GLY A 306 -2.56 -7.20 -5.12
CA GLY A 306 -2.28 -8.58 -5.49
C GLY A 306 -1.88 -8.75 -6.96
N SER A 307 -1.71 -7.65 -7.70
CA SER A 307 -1.06 -7.71 -9.01
C SER A 307 0.45 -7.78 -8.85
N SER A 308 1.15 -8.51 -9.72
CA SER A 308 2.61 -8.48 -9.86
C SER A 308 3.16 -7.17 -10.47
N LYS A 309 2.30 -6.17 -10.72
CA LYS A 309 2.67 -4.85 -11.25
C LYS A 309 3.06 -3.88 -10.14
N THR A 310 3.87 -2.87 -10.49
CA THR A 310 4.18 -1.76 -9.58
C THR A 310 2.93 -0.95 -9.25
N TYR A 311 2.89 -0.34 -8.06
CA TYR A 311 1.77 0.47 -7.57
C TYR A 311 1.42 1.58 -8.55
N GLY A 312 2.42 2.29 -9.06
CA GLY A 312 2.30 3.36 -10.04
C GLY A 312 1.61 2.92 -11.33
N ALA A 313 1.96 1.74 -11.84
CA ALA A 313 1.40 1.20 -13.08
C ALA A 313 0.04 0.48 -12.88
N CYS A 314 -0.35 0.20 -11.63
CA CYS A 314 -1.51 -0.64 -11.34
C CYS A 314 -2.68 0.11 -10.70
N CYS A 315 -2.60 0.40 -9.41
CA CYS A 315 -3.73 0.94 -8.64
C CYS A 315 -3.53 2.36 -8.16
N ARG A 316 -2.40 3.02 -8.46
CA ARG A 316 -2.17 4.43 -8.06
C ARG A 316 -3.29 5.39 -8.49
N LYS A 317 -3.97 5.10 -9.60
CA LYS A 317 -5.13 5.87 -10.09
C LYS A 317 -6.45 5.59 -9.36
N ARG A 318 -6.49 4.58 -8.47
CA ARG A 318 -7.72 4.01 -7.88
C ARG A 318 -7.67 3.95 -6.36
N ILE A 319 -6.51 3.68 -5.78
CA ILE A 319 -6.28 3.58 -4.35
C ILE A 319 -5.05 4.40 -3.99
N VAL A 320 -5.12 5.09 -2.87
CA VAL A 320 -3.96 5.71 -2.26
C VAL A 320 -3.43 4.75 -1.23
N ILE A 321 -2.14 4.42 -1.34
CA ILE A 321 -1.44 3.67 -0.32
C ILE A 321 -0.46 4.62 0.33
N SER A 322 -0.46 4.65 1.65
CA SER A 322 0.46 5.42 2.48
C SER A 322 1.10 4.52 3.53
N GLN A 323 2.21 4.97 4.07
CA GLN A 323 2.95 4.30 5.12
C GLN A 323 3.14 5.26 6.29
N VAL A 324 2.99 4.76 7.51
CA VAL A 324 3.18 5.53 8.73
C VAL A 324 4.02 4.73 9.72
N TRP A 325 4.82 5.42 10.53
CA TRP A 325 5.49 4.80 11.66
C TRP A 325 4.52 4.59 12.83
N ASP A 326 4.43 3.37 13.34
CA ASP A 326 3.74 3.05 14.59
C ASP A 326 4.78 2.96 15.71
N ALA A 327 4.88 4.02 16.51
CA ALA A 327 5.87 4.12 17.58
C ALA A 327 5.62 3.14 18.74
N GLU A 328 4.37 2.72 18.95
CA GLU A 328 4.04 1.74 20.00
C GLU A 328 4.46 0.33 19.61
N LYS A 329 4.28 0.00 18.32
CA LYS A 329 4.63 -1.32 17.78
C LYS A 329 6.04 -1.42 17.23
N ASP A 330 6.75 -0.29 17.13
CA ASP A 330 8.11 -0.17 16.59
C ASP A 330 8.23 -0.73 15.16
N LEU A 331 7.24 -0.41 14.30
CA LEU A 331 7.20 -0.91 12.92
C LEU A 331 6.52 0.07 11.97
N ILE A 332 6.78 -0.12 10.68
CA ILE A 332 6.11 0.62 9.62
C ILE A 332 4.77 -0.03 9.28
N MET A 333 3.69 0.75 9.32
CA MET A 333 2.35 0.32 8.97
C MET A 333 1.97 0.84 7.59
N THR A 334 1.37 -0.01 6.77
CA THR A 334 0.79 0.40 5.49
C THR A 334 -0.70 0.65 5.65
N LYS A 335 -1.17 1.83 5.25
CA LYS A 335 -2.58 2.17 5.17
C LYS A 335 -3.02 2.16 3.72
N VAL A 336 -4.12 1.47 3.43
CA VAL A 336 -4.76 1.53 2.12
C VAL A 336 -6.00 2.38 2.28
N THR A 337 -5.92 3.61 1.80
CA THR A 337 -7.09 4.46 1.65
C THR A 337 -7.67 4.17 0.28
N THR A 338 -8.77 3.44 0.26
CA THR A 338 -9.58 3.36 -0.97
C THR A 338 -10.02 4.78 -1.29
N CYS A 339 -9.60 5.28 -2.46
CA CYS A 339 -10.23 6.45 -3.02
C CYS A 339 -11.63 5.98 -3.47
N GLY A 340 -12.56 5.91 -2.51
CA GLY A 340 -13.98 5.85 -2.82
C GLY A 340 -14.45 7.14 -3.50
N THR A 341 -13.62 8.18 -3.49
CA THR A 341 -13.86 9.44 -4.18
C THR A 341 -13.36 9.34 -5.61
N ALA A 342 -14.32 9.33 -6.53
CA ALA A 342 -14.12 9.35 -7.97
C ALA A 342 -13.54 10.69 -8.49
N ILE A 343 -12.92 11.53 -7.63
CA ILE A 343 -12.33 12.79 -8.08
C ILE A 343 -11.15 12.46 -8.98
N HIS A 344 -11.41 12.52 -10.28
CA HIS A 344 -10.39 12.34 -11.27
C HIS A 344 -9.62 13.66 -11.45
N VAL A 345 -8.68 13.95 -10.54
CA VAL A 345 -7.71 15.03 -10.75
C VAL A 345 -6.73 14.56 -11.83
N GLN A 346 -6.85 15.13 -13.03
CA GLN A 346 -6.01 14.75 -14.16
C GLN A 346 -4.57 15.24 -14.01
N ASP A 347 -4.38 16.33 -13.26
CA ASP A 347 -3.10 16.96 -13.00
C ASP A 347 -2.29 16.19 -11.92
N PRO A 348 -1.18 15.54 -12.28
CA PRO A 348 -0.34 14.81 -11.33
C PRO A 348 0.26 15.68 -10.23
N LEU A 349 0.38 17.00 -10.45
CA LEU A 349 0.97 17.95 -9.50
C LEU A 349 0.00 18.33 -8.38
N LEU A 350 -1.31 18.14 -8.58
CA LEU A 350 -2.35 18.47 -7.59
C LEU A 350 -2.79 17.26 -6.77
N ALA A 351 -2.48 16.05 -7.22
CA ALA A 351 -2.79 14.81 -6.50
C ALA A 351 -2.21 14.77 -5.07
N PRO A 352 -0.96 15.23 -4.80
CA PRO A 352 -0.43 15.31 -3.43
C PRO A 352 -1.23 16.26 -2.54
N THR A 353 -1.66 17.40 -3.07
CA THR A 353 -2.44 18.40 -2.34
C THR A 353 -3.83 17.88 -1.99
N LEU A 354 -4.54 17.28 -2.94
CA LEU A 354 -5.85 16.67 -2.69
C LEU A 354 -5.75 15.60 -1.61
N LEU A 355 -4.70 14.79 -1.65
CA LEU A 355 -4.50 13.74 -0.67
C LEU A 355 -4.16 14.30 0.71
N ALA A 356 -3.27 15.28 0.80
CA ALA A 356 -2.98 15.97 2.05
C ALA A 356 -4.26 16.58 2.65
N LEU A 357 -5.15 17.12 1.80
CA LEU A 357 -6.43 17.68 2.22
C LEU A 357 -7.35 16.61 2.81
N ILE A 358 -7.51 15.48 2.12
CA ILE A 358 -8.34 14.36 2.57
C ILE A 358 -7.81 13.79 3.90
N LEU A 359 -6.50 13.56 4.00
CA LEU A 359 -5.89 13.04 5.23
C LEU A 359 -6.05 14.04 6.39
N HIS A 360 -5.86 15.34 6.12
CA HIS A 360 -6.05 16.37 7.13
C HIS A 360 -7.51 16.42 7.59
N ALA A 361 -8.46 16.43 6.66
CA ALA A 361 -9.89 16.40 6.96
C ALA A 361 -10.23 15.22 7.89
N GLN A 362 -9.77 14.00 7.57
CA GLN A 362 -9.97 12.79 8.40
C GLN A 362 -9.41 12.91 9.83
N THR A 363 -8.30 13.62 10.01
CA THR A 363 -7.76 13.91 11.35
C THR A 363 -8.50 15.02 12.07
N TYR A 364 -8.93 16.06 11.33
CA TYR A 364 -9.69 17.20 11.83
C TYR A 364 -11.10 16.78 12.30
N HIS A 365 -11.73 15.85 11.56
CA HIS A 365 -13.02 15.21 11.89
C HIS A 365 -13.10 14.62 13.29
N ARG A 366 -11.96 14.19 13.87
CA ARG A 366 -11.94 13.67 15.24
C ARG A 366 -12.19 14.75 16.30
N LYS A 367 -12.07 16.02 15.94
CA LYS A 367 -12.25 17.19 16.82
C LYS A 367 -13.48 18.02 16.46
N GLU A 368 -13.76 18.22 15.18
CA GLU A 368 -14.88 19.03 14.68
C GLU A 368 -15.49 18.43 13.41
N PRO A 369 -16.81 18.58 13.15
CA PRO A 369 -17.41 18.12 11.90
C PRO A 369 -16.88 18.94 10.72
N VAL A 370 -16.31 18.29 9.68
CA VAL A 370 -15.82 19.00 8.48
C VAL A 370 -16.92 19.75 7.78
N TYR A 371 -18.15 19.23 7.76
CA TYR A 371 -19.31 19.96 7.23
C TYR A 371 -19.85 20.95 8.27
N SER A 372 -19.19 22.09 8.35
CA SER A 372 -19.67 23.24 9.11
C SER A 372 -20.66 24.08 8.28
N PRO A 373 -21.47 24.95 8.91
CA PRO A 373 -22.33 25.90 8.19
C PRO A 373 -21.56 26.77 7.17
N ALA A 374 -20.27 27.01 7.42
CA ALA A 374 -19.40 27.75 6.50
C ALA A 374 -19.07 26.94 5.22
N ILE A 375 -18.84 25.63 5.33
CA ILE A 375 -18.68 24.76 4.14
C ILE A 375 -20.00 24.64 3.37
N GLU A 376 -21.14 24.54 4.08
CA GLU A 376 -22.45 24.51 3.42
C GLU A 376 -22.75 25.80 2.66
N ALA A 377 -22.38 26.96 3.22
CA ALA A 377 -22.46 28.24 2.52
C ALA A 377 -21.56 28.28 1.28
N ALA A 378 -20.33 27.76 1.39
CA ALA A 378 -19.41 27.66 0.24
C ALA A 378 -19.96 26.72 -0.85
N PHE A 379 -20.64 25.63 -0.49
CA PHE A 379 -21.29 24.73 -1.44
C PHE A 379 -22.42 25.44 -2.20
N LYS A 380 -23.30 26.14 -1.49
CA LYS A 380 -24.38 26.92 -2.10
C LYS A 380 -23.82 27.97 -3.05
N HIS A 381 -22.73 28.65 -2.66
CA HIS A 381 -22.06 29.62 -3.52
C HIS A 381 -21.49 28.99 -4.79
N HIS A 382 -20.74 27.90 -4.69
CA HIS A 382 -20.19 27.20 -5.86
C HIS A 382 -21.27 26.66 -6.79
N LYS A 383 -22.35 26.09 -6.24
CA LYS A 383 -23.51 25.66 -7.02
C LYS A 383 -24.15 26.82 -7.78
N ALA A 384 -24.35 27.97 -7.13
CA ALA A 384 -24.91 29.16 -7.76
C ALA A 384 -24.03 29.64 -8.91
N MET A 385 -22.71 29.75 -8.68
CA MET A 385 -21.73 30.16 -9.69
C MET A 385 -21.69 29.22 -10.89
N ILE A 386 -21.68 27.90 -10.66
CA ILE A 386 -21.72 26.89 -11.72
C ILE A 386 -23.02 27.03 -12.52
N GLY A 387 -24.16 27.14 -11.83
CA GLY A 387 -25.48 27.30 -12.46
C GLY A 387 -25.54 28.53 -13.36
N GLN A 388 -25.15 29.70 -12.84
CA GLN A 388 -25.14 30.94 -13.60
C GLN A 388 -24.24 30.86 -14.84
N THR A 389 -22.99 30.39 -14.65
CA THR A 389 -22.02 30.25 -15.74
C THR A 389 -22.56 29.36 -16.86
N LEU A 390 -23.19 28.23 -16.51
CA LEU A 390 -23.70 27.29 -17.50
C LEU A 390 -24.94 27.82 -18.25
N ILE A 391 -25.77 28.64 -17.62
CA ILE A 391 -26.91 29.29 -18.27
C ILE A 391 -26.42 30.36 -19.25
N GLU A 392 -25.49 31.23 -18.82
CA GLU A 392 -24.92 32.27 -19.68
C GLU A 392 -24.23 31.67 -20.92
N GLN A 393 -23.57 30.52 -20.76
CA GLN A 393 -22.93 29.79 -21.86
C GLN A 393 -23.89 28.91 -22.67
N SER A 394 -25.18 28.86 -22.33
CA SER A 394 -26.17 27.97 -22.95
C SER A 394 -25.77 26.49 -22.94
N ARG A 395 -25.07 26.06 -21.87
CA ARG A 395 -24.54 24.68 -21.69
C ARG A 395 -25.39 23.82 -20.75
N ALA A 396 -26.32 24.43 -20.00
CA ALA A 396 -27.25 23.71 -19.14
C ALA A 396 -28.69 24.21 -19.31
N ASP A 397 -29.64 23.31 -19.08
CA ASP A 397 -31.07 23.62 -19.09
C ASP A 397 -31.48 24.44 -17.84
N PRO A 398 -32.28 25.52 -17.97
CA PRO A 398 -32.81 26.27 -16.85
C PRO A 398 -33.54 25.43 -15.78
N ALA A 399 -34.36 24.47 -16.18
CA ALA A 399 -35.07 23.60 -15.24
C ALA A 399 -34.10 22.67 -14.50
N PHE A 400 -33.04 22.22 -15.17
CA PHE A 400 -31.99 21.44 -14.53
C PHE A 400 -31.23 22.27 -13.49
N VAL A 401 -30.87 23.52 -13.82
CA VAL A 401 -30.16 24.42 -12.90
C VAL A 401 -31.06 24.79 -11.72
N TYR A 402 -32.35 25.03 -11.93
CA TYR A 402 -33.31 25.23 -10.85
C TYR A 402 -33.33 24.05 -9.87
N SER A 403 -33.49 22.82 -10.38
CA SER A 403 -33.49 21.62 -9.53
C SER A 403 -32.16 21.42 -8.82
N MET A 404 -31.04 21.71 -9.49
CA MET A 404 -29.71 21.71 -8.88
C MET A 404 -29.63 22.68 -7.69
N GLN A 405 -30.21 23.88 -7.76
CA GLN A 405 -30.19 24.82 -6.63
C GLN A 405 -31.15 24.40 -5.51
N ALA A 406 -32.31 23.86 -5.86
CA ALA A 406 -33.35 23.49 -4.91
C ALA A 406 -33.00 22.26 -4.05
N LEU A 407 -32.18 21.34 -4.56
CA LEU A 407 -31.87 20.07 -3.90
C LEU A 407 -30.43 20.04 -3.37
N PRO A 408 -30.14 19.26 -2.31
CA PRO A 408 -28.79 19.18 -1.74
C PRO A 408 -27.80 18.36 -2.59
N PHE A 409 -28.26 17.70 -3.65
CA PHE A 409 -27.42 16.83 -4.49
C PHE A 409 -27.56 17.19 -5.98
N VAL A 410 -26.62 16.71 -6.80
CA VAL A 410 -26.69 16.75 -8.26
C VAL A 410 -26.55 15.32 -8.80
N PRO A 411 -27.49 14.83 -9.62
CA PRO A 411 -27.44 13.51 -10.20
C PRO A 411 -26.33 13.48 -11.25
N LEU A 412 -25.23 12.79 -10.97
CA LEU A 412 -24.14 12.55 -11.94
C LEU A 412 -23.97 11.06 -12.23
N GLY A 413 -25.08 10.31 -12.22
CA GLY A 413 -25.14 8.86 -12.36
C GLY A 413 -24.97 8.08 -11.04
N PHE A 414 -25.89 7.15 -10.75
CA PHE A 414 -26.00 6.43 -9.47
C PHE A 414 -25.46 4.99 -9.47
N HIS A 415 -25.05 4.44 -10.62
CA HIS A 415 -24.90 2.99 -10.80
C HIS A 415 -24.02 2.29 -9.75
N ARG A 416 -24.62 1.34 -9.01
CA ARG A 416 -24.02 0.53 -7.93
C ARG A 416 -23.44 1.35 -6.75
N ARG A 417 -23.71 2.66 -6.68
CA ARG A 417 -23.30 3.53 -5.57
C ARG A 417 -24.29 3.48 -4.41
N PHE A 418 -25.58 3.35 -4.72
CA PHE A 418 -26.67 3.31 -3.74
C PHE A 418 -27.56 2.08 -3.90
N SER A 419 -28.37 1.82 -2.87
CA SER A 419 -29.43 0.82 -2.96
C SER A 419 -30.42 1.22 -4.05
N ARG A 420 -31.06 0.23 -4.69
CA ARG A 420 -32.06 0.48 -5.74
C ARG A 420 -33.22 1.34 -5.24
N ILE A 421 -33.56 1.22 -3.95
CA ILE A 421 -34.61 2.00 -3.30
C ILE A 421 -34.19 3.47 -3.18
N LEU A 422 -32.97 3.75 -2.70
CA LEU A 422 -32.45 5.10 -2.58
C LEU A 422 -32.30 5.78 -3.95
N CYS A 423 -31.80 5.08 -4.96
CA CYS A 423 -31.72 5.63 -6.32
C CYS A 423 -33.08 6.09 -6.88
N ARG A 424 -34.14 5.32 -6.59
CA ARG A 424 -35.49 5.67 -7.03
C ARG A 424 -35.99 6.91 -6.29
N SER A 425 -35.82 6.97 -4.96
CA SER A 425 -36.18 8.14 -4.16
C SER A 425 -35.50 9.41 -4.68
N LEU A 426 -34.19 9.36 -4.94
CA LEU A 426 -33.45 10.51 -5.46
C LEU A 426 -33.91 10.93 -6.86
N ALA A 427 -34.28 9.97 -7.71
CA ALA A 427 -34.84 10.27 -9.03
C ALA A 427 -36.23 10.92 -8.91
N GLU A 428 -37.06 10.46 -7.98
CA GLU A 428 -38.37 11.04 -7.68
C GLU A 428 -38.23 12.47 -7.15
N ASP A 429 -37.37 12.71 -6.16
CA ASP A 429 -37.11 14.05 -5.61
C ASP A 429 -36.63 15.03 -6.68
N TRP A 430 -35.69 14.59 -7.52
CA TRP A 430 -35.20 15.39 -8.65
C TRP A 430 -36.32 15.73 -9.64
N ASN A 431 -37.09 14.73 -10.06
CA ASN A 431 -38.15 14.91 -11.04
C ASN A 431 -39.30 15.78 -10.49
N ASN A 432 -39.60 15.68 -9.20
CA ASN A 432 -40.55 16.56 -8.51
C ASN A 432 -40.09 18.02 -8.51
N ALA A 433 -38.79 18.29 -8.33
CA ALA A 433 -38.25 19.64 -8.44
C ALA A 433 -38.35 20.20 -9.87
N VAL A 434 -38.15 19.35 -10.89
CA VAL A 434 -38.37 19.73 -12.30
C VAL A 434 -39.85 20.02 -12.56
N ASP A 435 -40.76 19.21 -12.01
CA ASP A 435 -42.20 19.43 -12.14
C ASP A 435 -42.66 20.72 -11.44
N ALA A 436 -42.07 21.06 -10.29
CA ALA A 436 -42.29 22.34 -9.63
C ALA A 436 -41.86 23.53 -10.50
N TYR A 437 -40.73 23.44 -11.21
CA TYR A 437 -40.29 24.46 -12.16
C TYR A 437 -41.28 24.63 -13.32
N ILE A 438 -41.76 23.51 -13.89
CA ILE A 438 -42.75 23.54 -14.98
C ILE A 438 -44.04 24.20 -14.49
N ALA A 439 -44.50 23.87 -13.27
CA ALA A 439 -45.71 24.42 -12.68
C ALA A 439 -45.62 25.93 -12.39
N GLN A 440 -44.42 26.46 -12.13
CA GLN A 440 -44.20 27.90 -11.91
C GLN A 440 -44.40 28.74 -13.19
N GLY A 441 -44.28 28.14 -14.38
CA GLY A 441 -44.48 28.84 -15.65
C GLY A 441 -43.38 29.87 -15.99
N SER A 442 -42.23 29.82 -15.31
CA SER A 442 -41.08 30.71 -15.55
C SER A 442 -40.46 30.56 -16.96
N ASP A 443 -40.80 29.47 -17.66
CA ASP A 443 -40.31 29.10 -18.99
C ASP A 443 -41.45 29.08 -20.01
N ALA A 444 -42.06 30.25 -20.25
CA ALA A 444 -43.24 30.39 -21.11
C ALA A 444 -43.00 30.06 -22.60
N GLY A 445 -41.74 29.84 -23.01
CA GLY A 445 -41.36 29.59 -24.40
C GLY A 445 -41.27 28.12 -24.80
N ARG A 446 -41.29 27.17 -23.85
CA ARG A 446 -41.08 25.73 -24.11
C ARG A 446 -42.22 24.87 -23.60
N HIS A 447 -42.51 23.78 -24.31
CA HIS A 447 -43.53 22.84 -23.88
C HIS A 447 -43.04 22.00 -22.68
N SER A 448 -43.93 21.67 -21.74
CA SER A 448 -43.59 20.90 -20.53
C SER A 448 -42.88 19.57 -20.81
N GLN A 449 -43.25 18.91 -21.91
CA GLN A 449 -42.60 17.68 -22.39
C GLN A 449 -41.15 17.91 -22.82
N GLU A 450 -40.85 19.03 -23.48
CA GLU A 450 -39.49 19.39 -23.89
C GLU A 450 -38.61 19.63 -22.66
N ILE A 451 -39.11 20.40 -21.69
CA ILE A 451 -38.42 20.63 -20.41
C ILE A 451 -38.14 19.29 -19.70
N SER A 452 -39.12 18.39 -19.69
CA SER A 452 -38.97 17.06 -19.09
C SER A 452 -37.88 16.22 -19.76
N MET A 453 -37.78 16.27 -21.09
CA MET A 453 -36.75 15.55 -21.84
C MET A 453 -35.32 16.05 -21.54
N HIS A 454 -35.17 17.34 -21.26
CA HIS A 454 -33.88 17.97 -21.03
C HIS A 454 -33.43 18.00 -19.55
N ALA A 455 -34.34 17.82 -18.59
CA ALA A 455 -34.03 17.96 -17.16
C ALA A 455 -34.34 16.73 -16.28
N LYS A 456 -35.23 15.81 -16.68
CA LYS A 456 -35.60 14.65 -15.85
C LYS A 456 -34.61 13.50 -15.92
N ILE A 457 -34.49 12.77 -14.81
CA ILE A 457 -33.56 11.64 -14.65
C ILE A 457 -34.30 10.32 -14.35
N GLY A 458 -33.67 9.20 -14.71
CA GLY A 458 -34.15 7.86 -14.37
C GLY A 458 -33.51 7.28 -13.11
N ASP A 459 -33.96 6.09 -12.68
CA ASP A 459 -33.46 5.36 -11.50
C ASP A 459 -31.93 5.10 -11.50
N ASN A 460 -31.26 5.21 -12.64
CA ASN A 460 -29.81 5.07 -12.74
C ASN A 460 -29.06 6.40 -12.58
N GLY A 461 -29.75 7.51 -12.37
CA GLY A 461 -29.20 8.86 -12.27
C GLY A 461 -28.73 9.45 -13.59
N GLY A 462 -29.06 8.82 -14.73
CA GLY A 462 -28.87 9.37 -16.07
C GLY A 462 -30.17 9.95 -16.61
N ALA A 463 -30.18 10.30 -17.90
CA ALA A 463 -31.35 10.84 -18.57
C ALA A 463 -32.55 9.90 -18.47
N LEU A 464 -33.72 10.42 -18.07
CA LEU A 464 -34.98 9.66 -18.10
C LEU A 464 -35.39 9.33 -19.54
N TYR A 465 -35.23 10.32 -20.41
CA TYR A 465 -35.43 10.20 -21.85
C TYR A 465 -34.07 10.03 -22.51
N THR A 466 -33.80 8.83 -22.99
CA THR A 466 -32.56 8.52 -23.69
C THR A 466 -32.62 9.01 -25.14
N ARG A 467 -31.51 9.55 -25.64
CA ARG A 467 -31.39 10.12 -26.98
C ARG A 467 -30.50 9.30 -27.90
N CYS A 468 -30.78 9.40 -29.20
CA CYS A 468 -29.88 8.91 -30.23
C CYS A 468 -28.60 9.78 -30.27
N GLU A 469 -27.44 9.14 -30.28
CA GLU A 469 -26.13 9.81 -30.27
C GLU A 469 -25.61 10.13 -31.69
N ALA A 470 -26.50 10.14 -32.68
CA ALA A 470 -26.13 10.47 -34.04
C ALA A 470 -26.33 11.96 -34.30
N ASP A 471 -25.33 12.60 -34.92
CA ASP A 471 -25.36 14.02 -35.22
C ASP A 471 -26.61 14.40 -36.02
N GLY A 472 -27.33 15.42 -35.55
CA GLY A 472 -28.57 15.92 -36.16
C GLY A 472 -29.81 15.06 -35.91
N CYS A 473 -29.73 13.99 -35.09
CA CYS A 473 -30.90 13.19 -34.73
C CYS A 473 -31.61 13.75 -33.49
N THR A 474 -32.93 13.93 -33.57
CA THR A 474 -33.77 14.46 -32.48
C THR A 474 -34.53 13.37 -31.72
N VAL A 475 -34.35 12.09 -32.08
CA VAL A 475 -35.05 10.98 -31.42
C VAL A 475 -34.61 10.88 -29.96
N CYS A 476 -35.58 10.99 -29.06
CA CYS A 476 -35.39 10.90 -27.62
C CYS A 476 -36.63 10.24 -27.00
N THR A 477 -36.43 9.12 -26.29
CA THR A 477 -37.51 8.24 -25.81
C THR A 477 -37.19 7.64 -24.44
N ASN A 478 -38.22 7.21 -23.72
CA ASN A 478 -38.11 6.53 -22.41
C ASN A 478 -38.58 5.06 -22.46
N ASP A 479 -38.89 4.53 -23.64
CA ASP A 479 -39.51 3.21 -23.87
C ASP A 479 -38.50 2.09 -24.19
N ASN A 480 -37.20 2.36 -24.04
CA ASN A 480 -36.10 1.45 -24.43
C ASN A 480 -36.10 1.05 -25.92
N SER A 481 -36.72 1.84 -26.82
CA SER A 481 -36.70 1.56 -28.26
C SER A 481 -35.32 1.73 -28.92
N LEU A 482 -34.42 2.48 -28.30
CA LEU A 482 -33.06 2.71 -28.80
C LEU A 482 -32.18 1.46 -28.71
N GLN A 483 -31.34 1.25 -29.74
CA GLN A 483 -30.46 0.11 -29.88
C GLN A 483 -29.02 0.44 -29.50
N TRP A 484 -28.39 -0.44 -28.74
CA TRP A 484 -26.99 -0.31 -28.35
C TRP A 484 -26.04 -0.63 -29.51
N CYS A 485 -24.91 0.07 -29.57
CA CYS A 485 -23.78 -0.39 -30.38
C CYS A 485 -23.40 -1.82 -29.98
N SER A 486 -23.46 -2.76 -30.93
CA SER A 486 -23.21 -4.18 -30.69
C SER A 486 -21.81 -4.49 -30.15
N ARG A 487 -20.81 -3.65 -30.46
CA ARG A 487 -19.41 -3.84 -30.07
C ARG A 487 -19.11 -3.36 -28.65
N CYS A 488 -19.40 -2.10 -28.34
CA CYS A 488 -19.03 -1.48 -27.07
C CYS A 488 -20.16 -1.46 -26.04
N LYS A 489 -21.44 -1.46 -26.50
CA LYS A 489 -22.64 -1.27 -25.67
C LYS A 489 -22.57 -0.02 -24.77
N THR A 490 -22.00 1.07 -25.29
CA THR A 490 -21.87 2.37 -24.60
C THR A 490 -22.55 3.53 -25.32
N VAL A 491 -23.16 3.30 -26.48
CA VAL A 491 -23.79 4.36 -27.29
C VAL A 491 -25.11 3.83 -27.83
N LEU A 492 -26.13 4.68 -27.87
CA LEU A 492 -27.50 4.36 -28.29
C LEU A 492 -27.83 5.00 -29.64
N TYR A 493 -28.55 4.25 -30.47
CA TYR A 493 -29.01 4.69 -31.79
C TYR A 493 -30.47 4.31 -32.02
N CYS A 494 -31.24 5.20 -32.64
CA CYS A 494 -32.62 4.89 -33.02
C CYS A 494 -32.71 3.96 -34.24
N SER A 495 -31.64 3.89 -35.05
CA SER A 495 -31.60 3.09 -36.28
C SER A 495 -30.17 2.77 -36.71
N ALA A 496 -30.04 1.74 -37.55
CA ALA A 496 -28.77 1.39 -38.20
C ALA A 496 -28.23 2.54 -39.08
N ARG A 497 -29.10 3.39 -39.64
CA ARG A 497 -28.71 4.59 -40.40
C ARG A 497 -27.99 5.59 -39.51
N CYS A 498 -28.54 5.89 -38.33
CA CYS A 498 -27.92 6.78 -37.35
C CYS A 498 -26.59 6.23 -36.84
N GLN A 499 -26.51 4.92 -36.60
CA GLN A 499 -25.25 4.28 -36.22
C GLN A 499 -24.18 4.43 -37.31
N LYS A 500 -24.54 4.23 -38.59
CA LYS A 500 -23.60 4.41 -39.72
C LYS A 500 -23.15 5.86 -39.87
N ALA A 501 -24.05 6.82 -39.70
CA ALA A 501 -23.72 8.26 -39.77
C ALA A 501 -22.69 8.67 -38.70
N HIS A 502 -22.89 8.24 -37.45
CA HIS A 502 -21.98 8.54 -36.34
C HIS A 502 -20.70 7.67 -36.34
N TRP A 503 -20.64 6.61 -37.17
CA TRP A 503 -19.57 5.61 -37.08
C TRP A 503 -18.16 6.19 -37.29
N ALA A 504 -18.01 7.21 -38.14
CA ALA A 504 -16.72 7.82 -38.44
C ALA A 504 -16.04 8.42 -37.19
N GLU A 505 -16.85 9.02 -36.30
CA GLU A 505 -16.39 9.58 -35.03
C GLU A 505 -16.34 8.50 -33.95
N HIS A 506 -17.43 7.74 -33.79
CA HIS A 506 -17.54 6.73 -32.74
C HIS A 506 -16.46 5.64 -32.82
N ARG A 507 -16.04 5.21 -34.01
CA ARG A 507 -15.03 4.15 -34.18
C ARG A 507 -13.68 4.47 -33.52
N LYS A 508 -13.35 5.76 -33.34
CA LYS A 508 -12.12 6.22 -32.66
C LYS A 508 -12.12 5.85 -31.18
N VAL A 509 -13.30 5.77 -30.56
CA VAL A 509 -13.48 5.53 -29.12
C VAL A 509 -14.20 4.19 -28.82
N CYS A 510 -14.64 3.47 -29.84
CA CYS A 510 -15.34 2.19 -29.72
C CYS A 510 -14.41 1.03 -29.31
N LYS A 511 -14.26 0.79 -28.00
CA LYS A 511 -13.43 -0.31 -27.45
C LYS A 511 -14.24 -1.61 -27.26
N GLN A 512 -13.61 -2.77 -27.46
CA GLN A 512 -14.23 -4.08 -27.17
C GLN A 512 -14.57 -4.19 -25.67
N ARG A 513 -15.67 -4.89 -25.34
CA ARG A 513 -16.04 -5.22 -23.96
C ARG A 513 -14.84 -5.81 -23.22
N VAL A 514 -14.24 -5.05 -22.31
CA VAL A 514 -13.35 -5.62 -21.29
C VAL A 514 -14.23 -6.51 -20.41
N ALA A 515 -13.82 -7.77 -20.20
CA ALA A 515 -14.55 -8.79 -19.46
C ALA A 515 -14.73 -8.51 -17.95
N THR A 516 -14.64 -7.26 -17.51
CA THR A 516 -15.04 -6.85 -16.15
C THR A 516 -16.50 -6.41 -16.18
N VAL A 517 -17.38 -7.31 -15.76
CA VAL A 517 -18.85 -7.24 -15.77
C VAL A 517 -19.42 -6.21 -14.76
N SER A 518 -19.03 -4.92 -14.82
CA SER A 518 -19.38 -3.99 -13.73
C SER A 518 -19.89 -2.59 -14.07
N GLN A 519 -19.60 -2.01 -15.23
CA GLN A 519 -20.12 -0.68 -15.57
C GLN A 519 -21.11 -0.75 -16.73
N LYS A 520 -22.41 -0.75 -16.41
CA LYS A 520 -23.46 -0.51 -17.40
C LYS A 520 -23.38 0.99 -17.75
N TYR A 521 -23.20 1.33 -19.02
CA TYR A 521 -23.16 2.73 -19.47
C TYR A 521 -24.45 3.45 -19.08
N ILE A 522 -24.31 4.69 -18.59
CA ILE A 522 -25.40 5.60 -18.28
C ILE A 522 -25.28 6.79 -19.23
N GLN A 523 -26.33 7.05 -20.00
CA GLN A 523 -26.39 8.28 -20.79
C GLN A 523 -26.74 9.43 -19.86
N LEU A 524 -25.85 10.42 -19.76
CA LEU A 524 -26.08 11.64 -19.00
C LEU A 524 -26.80 12.68 -19.87
N LEU A 525 -27.61 13.53 -19.23
CA LEU A 525 -28.12 14.75 -19.83
C LEU A 525 -26.95 15.69 -20.20
N PRO A 526 -27.10 16.54 -21.22
CA PRO A 526 -26.11 17.58 -21.53
C PRO A 526 -25.73 18.43 -20.31
N SER A 527 -26.73 18.86 -19.53
CA SER A 527 -26.54 19.63 -18.31
C SER A 527 -25.70 18.88 -17.25
N GLN A 528 -25.89 17.57 -17.11
CA GLN A 528 -25.09 16.73 -16.20
C GLN A 528 -23.62 16.68 -16.63
N SER A 529 -23.36 16.51 -17.93
CA SER A 529 -22.00 16.52 -18.48
C SER A 529 -21.32 17.88 -18.29
N ALA A 530 -22.05 18.98 -18.55
CA ALA A 530 -21.54 20.33 -18.39
C ALA A 530 -21.21 20.65 -16.92
N VAL A 531 -22.08 20.28 -15.97
CA VAL A 531 -21.80 20.43 -14.53
C VAL A 531 -20.58 19.62 -14.12
N LYS A 532 -20.42 18.39 -14.62
CA LYS A 532 -19.25 17.56 -14.32
C LYS A 532 -17.94 18.21 -14.78
N GLU A 533 -17.93 18.85 -15.94
CA GLU A 533 -16.78 19.61 -16.45
C GLU A 533 -16.45 20.81 -15.56
N GLU A 534 -17.45 21.61 -15.19
CA GLU A 534 -17.26 22.77 -14.32
C GLU A 534 -16.82 22.39 -12.90
N LEU A 535 -17.38 21.32 -12.32
CA LEU A 535 -16.93 20.79 -11.03
C LEU A 535 -15.45 20.38 -11.08
N SER A 536 -15.02 19.75 -12.18
CA SER A 536 -13.61 19.43 -12.37
C SER A 536 -12.76 20.70 -12.38
N ARG A 537 -13.17 21.74 -13.11
CA ARG A 537 -12.46 23.02 -13.15
C ARG A 537 -12.34 23.66 -11.76
N VAL A 538 -13.46 23.80 -11.05
CA VAL A 538 -13.52 24.36 -9.69
C VAL A 538 -12.60 23.59 -8.74
N THR A 539 -12.62 22.25 -8.80
CA THR A 539 -11.76 21.40 -7.97
C THR A 539 -10.27 21.68 -8.24
N HIS A 540 -9.86 21.75 -9.50
CA HIS A 540 -8.45 21.99 -9.84
C HIS A 540 -8.00 23.39 -9.41
N GLU A 541 -8.85 24.41 -9.56
CA GLU A 541 -8.55 25.77 -9.11
C GLU A 541 -8.42 25.86 -7.59
N SER A 542 -9.37 25.29 -6.84
CA SER A 542 -9.29 25.22 -5.38
C SER A 542 -8.04 24.48 -4.91
N LEU A 543 -7.70 23.34 -5.53
CA LEU A 543 -6.49 22.59 -5.20
C LEU A 543 -5.21 23.37 -5.49
N ARG A 544 -5.17 24.16 -6.57
CA ARG A 544 -4.02 25.06 -6.83
C ARG A 544 -3.89 26.09 -5.74
N ARG A 545 -4.98 26.78 -5.38
CA ARG A 545 -4.96 27.79 -4.30
C ARG A 545 -4.54 27.19 -2.96
N ILE A 546 -5.09 26.03 -2.59
CA ILE A 546 -4.69 25.31 -1.35
C ILE A 546 -3.21 24.93 -1.38
N ARG A 547 -2.69 24.47 -2.52
CA ARG A 547 -1.27 24.15 -2.65
C ARG A 547 -0.40 25.40 -2.47
N ASP A 548 -0.80 26.52 -3.05
CA ASP A 548 -0.04 27.77 -3.03
C ASP A 548 -0.04 28.41 -1.62
N MET A 549 -0.97 28.03 -0.72
CA MET A 549 -0.94 28.41 0.70
C MET A 549 0.23 27.79 1.49
N GLY A 550 0.83 26.70 1.01
CA GLY A 550 1.98 26.03 1.65
C GLY A 550 1.67 25.25 2.94
N ASP A 551 0.59 25.58 3.66
CA ASP A 551 0.09 24.81 4.81
C ASP A 551 -1.42 24.57 4.67
N ILE A 552 -1.79 23.28 4.63
CA ILE A 552 -3.17 22.86 4.46
C ILE A 552 -4.08 23.26 5.63
N LYS A 553 -3.52 23.45 6.83
CA LYS A 553 -4.28 23.88 8.01
C LYS A 553 -4.90 25.25 7.79
N GLN A 554 -4.25 26.10 6.99
CA GLN A 554 -4.78 27.42 6.66
C GLN A 554 -6.07 27.34 5.84
N ALA A 555 -6.24 26.29 5.01
CA ALA A 555 -7.49 26.07 4.29
C ALA A 555 -8.66 25.76 5.24
N PHE A 556 -8.40 25.14 6.39
CA PHE A 556 -9.42 24.85 7.42
C PHE A 556 -9.63 26.00 8.40
N ALA A 557 -8.61 26.84 8.64
CA ALA A 557 -8.71 28.01 9.52
C ALA A 557 -9.23 29.28 8.83
N GLY A 558 -9.11 29.35 7.50
CA GLY A 558 -9.48 30.50 6.68
C GLY A 558 -10.88 30.41 6.07
N SER A 559 -11.06 31.03 4.90
CA SER A 559 -12.31 30.95 4.16
C SER A 559 -12.55 29.54 3.64
N CYS A 560 -13.72 28.98 3.95
CA CYS A 560 -14.14 27.66 3.48
C CYS A 560 -14.39 27.56 1.97
N MET A 561 -14.17 28.63 1.19
CA MET A 561 -14.44 28.66 -0.26
C MET A 561 -13.61 27.64 -1.04
N ASP A 562 -12.32 27.51 -0.74
CA ASP A 562 -11.47 26.56 -1.46
C ASP A 562 -11.79 25.12 -1.06
N LEU A 563 -12.00 24.85 0.23
CA LEU A 563 -12.50 23.56 0.73
C LEU A 563 -13.84 23.20 0.11
N GLY A 564 -14.74 24.17 0.00
CA GLY A 564 -16.05 24.06 -0.63
C GLY A 564 -15.93 23.53 -2.05
N GLY A 565 -15.03 24.09 -2.85
CA GLY A 565 -14.85 23.69 -4.25
C GLY A 565 -14.31 22.26 -4.42
N VAL A 566 -13.54 21.76 -3.46
CA VAL A 566 -13.01 20.38 -3.47
C VAL A 566 -14.04 19.39 -2.92
N PHE A 567 -14.63 19.69 -1.77
CA PHE A 567 -15.58 18.79 -1.11
C PHE A 567 -16.92 18.70 -1.85
N LEU A 568 -17.35 19.75 -2.56
CA LEU A 568 -18.57 19.72 -3.37
C LEU A 568 -18.49 18.61 -4.44
N THR A 569 -17.33 18.47 -5.07
CA THR A 569 -17.08 17.42 -6.07
C THR A 569 -17.03 16.03 -5.43
N MET A 570 -16.46 15.92 -4.22
CA MET A 570 -16.46 14.67 -3.45
C MET A 570 -17.87 14.21 -3.10
N ASP A 571 -18.72 15.15 -2.74
CA ASP A 571 -20.07 14.87 -2.26
C ASP A 571 -21.01 14.45 -3.42
N PHE A 572 -20.99 15.18 -4.54
CA PHE A 572 -21.79 14.83 -5.71
C PHE A 572 -21.44 13.47 -6.34
N GLU A 573 -20.21 13.00 -6.15
CA GLU A 573 -19.80 11.69 -6.65
C GLU A 573 -20.03 10.55 -5.65
N THR A 574 -20.12 10.85 -4.35
CA THR A 574 -20.34 9.84 -3.29
C THR A 574 -21.79 9.77 -2.82
N GLY A 575 -22.61 10.79 -3.11
CA GLY A 575 -24.06 10.92 -2.86
C GLY A 575 -24.53 10.49 -1.47
N LYS A 576 -23.71 10.76 -0.45
CA LYS A 576 -24.14 10.65 0.94
C LYS A 576 -24.82 11.95 1.33
N GLU A 577 -25.90 11.88 2.10
CA GLU A 577 -26.43 13.07 2.77
C GLU A 577 -25.34 13.70 3.64
N LEU A 578 -25.14 15.01 3.49
CA LEU A 578 -24.26 15.86 4.30
C LEU A 578 -24.37 15.57 5.82
N SER A 579 -25.56 15.21 6.29
CA SER A 579 -25.86 14.92 7.70
C SER A 579 -25.56 13.48 8.14
N GLN A 580 -25.39 12.53 7.21
CA GLN A 580 -25.30 11.09 7.50
C GLN A 580 -24.00 10.45 6.98
N ASN A 581 -22.89 11.17 6.93
CA ASN A 581 -21.60 10.60 6.56
C ASN A 581 -20.73 10.28 7.80
N PRO A 582 -20.96 9.17 8.54
CA PRO A 582 -20.14 8.78 9.69
C PRO A 582 -18.84 8.04 9.28
N ARG A 583 -18.57 7.94 7.96
CA ARG A 583 -17.39 7.28 7.40
C ARG A 583 -16.78 8.12 6.29
N MET A 584 -16.34 9.31 6.69
CA MET A 584 -15.04 9.90 6.35
C MET A 584 -14.39 10.37 7.64
#